data_AF-A0A7V9F2Z1-F1
#
_entry.id   AF-A0A7V9F2Z1-F1
#
_cell.length_a   1.000
_cell.length_b   1.000
_cell.length_c   1.000
_cell.angle_alpha   90.00
_cell.angle_beta   90.00
_cell.angle_gamma   90.00
#
_symmetry.space_group_name_H-M   'P 1'
#
loop_
_entity.id
_entity.type
_entity.pdbx_description
1 polymer ?
#
loop_
_entity_poly.entity_id
_entity_poly.type
_entity_poly.pdbx_seq_one_letter_code
_entity_poly.pdbx_strand_id
1 'polypeptide(L)' 'DAVDIRAAGDGQRPIGKGIVNYSAEELRRVCGKKSDEVRELMPRAAPEAVHRDYFVLD' A
#
# COMPACT_ATOMS: atom_id res chain seq x y z
N ASP A 1 0.79 -9.74 -3.73
CA ASP A 1 0.77 -9.57 -5.19
C ASP A 1 1.60 -8.38 -5.64
N ALA A 2 2.06 -8.38 -6.90
CA ALA A 2 2.70 -7.21 -7.50
C ALA A 2 1.61 -6.24 -8.02
N VAL A 3 1.70 -4.97 -7.65
CA VAL A 3 0.73 -3.92 -7.99
C VAL A 3 1.41 -2.68 -8.55
N ASP A 4 0.68 -1.93 -9.38
CA ASP A 4 1.12 -0.61 -9.85
C ASP A 4 0.92 0.44 -8.74
N ILE A 5 1.94 1.26 -8.48
CA ILE A 5 1.84 2.45 -7.64
C ILE A 5 1.70 3.68 -8.53
N ARG A 6 0.68 4.50 -8.26
CA ARG A 6 0.35 5.70 -9.05
C ARG A 6 0.22 6.92 -8.15
N ALA A 7 0.56 8.08 -8.67
CA ALA A 7 0.22 9.34 -8.01
C ALA A 7 -1.31 9.48 -7.95
N ALA A 8 -1.83 10.01 -6.84
CA ALA A 8 -3.23 10.38 -6.74
C ALA A 8 -3.51 11.55 -7.71
N GLY A 9 -4.46 11.39 -8.63
CA GLY A 9 -4.80 12.39 -9.65
C GLY A 9 -4.64 11.86 -11.08
N ASP A 10 -4.15 12.70 -11.98
CA ASP A 10 -3.97 12.46 -13.43
C ASP A 10 -2.74 11.60 -13.77
N GLY A 11 -2.23 10.83 -12.80
CA GLY A 11 -1.12 9.88 -12.97
C GLY A 11 -1.47 8.72 -13.91
N GLN A 12 -1.49 9.00 -15.22
CA GLN A 12 -1.70 7.99 -16.25
C GLN A 12 -0.56 6.96 -16.27
N ARG A 13 0.66 7.40 -15.94
CA ARG A 13 1.85 6.55 -15.87
C ARG A 13 2.08 6.06 -14.43
N PRO A 14 2.30 4.73 -14.22
CA PRO A 14 2.79 4.22 -12.95
C PRO A 14 4.10 4.90 -12.55
N ILE A 15 4.24 5.15 -11.25
CA ILE A 15 5.52 5.55 -10.65
C ILE A 15 6.46 4.32 -10.58
N GLY A 16 5.86 3.14 -10.41
CA GLY A 16 6.60 1.90 -10.24
C GLY A 16 5.69 0.73 -9.90
N LYS A 17 6.30 -0.41 -9.62
CA LYS A 17 5.63 -1.62 -9.16
C LYS A 17 6.15 -2.04 -7.80
N GLY A 18 5.26 -2.57 -6.95
CA GLY A 18 5.66 -3.07 -5.64
C GLY A 18 4.85 -4.28 -5.18
N ILE A 19 5.40 -5.00 -4.20
CA ILE A 19 4.71 -6.13 -3.56
C ILE A 19 3.84 -5.62 -2.41
N VAL A 20 2.53 -5.84 -2.52
CA VAL A 20 1.55 -5.40 -1.52
C VAL A 20 1.42 -6.42 -0.39
N ASN A 21 1.39 -5.92 0.85
CA ASN A 21 1.22 -6.72 2.07
C ASN A 21 -0.24 -6.92 2.50
N TYR A 22 -1.16 -6.27 1.80
CA TYR A 22 -2.58 -6.22 2.13
C TYR A 22 -3.41 -6.62 0.92
N SER A 23 -4.56 -7.22 1.19
CA SER A 23 -5.61 -7.36 0.20
C SER A 23 -6.19 -5.99 -0.18
N ALA A 24 -6.87 -5.93 -1.33
CA ALA A 24 -7.54 -4.71 -1.77
C ALA A 24 -8.63 -4.24 -0.79
N GLU A 25 -9.30 -5.16 -0.11
CA GLU A 25 -10.32 -4.83 0.90
C GLU A 25 -9.70 -4.20 2.14
N GLU A 26 -8.62 -4.78 2.65
CA GLU A 26 -7.89 -4.26 3.80
C GLU A 26 -7.33 -2.86 3.49
N LEU A 27 -6.71 -2.67 2.31
CA LEU A 27 -6.22 -1.35 1.88
C LEU A 27 -7.33 -0.29 1.87
N ARG A 28 -8.51 -0.62 1.34
CA ARG A 28 -9.65 0.32 1.35
C ARG A 28 -10.08 0.69 2.77
N ARG A 29 -10.07 -0.27 3.69
CA ARG A 29 -10.44 -0.05 5.09
C ARG A 29 -9.44 0.83 5.85
N VAL A 30 -8.15 0.73 5.50
CA VAL A 30 -7.06 1.40 6.24
C VAL A 30 -6.51 2.64 5.53
N CYS A 31 -6.92 2.90 4.30
CA CYS A 31 -6.47 4.05 3.52
C CYS A 31 -6.68 5.36 4.29
N GLY A 32 -5.62 6.17 4.37
CA GLY A 32 -5.63 7.46 5.08
C GLY A 32 -5.48 7.38 6.60
N LYS A 33 -5.38 6.18 7.20
CA LYS A 33 -5.13 6.00 8.64
C LYS A 33 -3.64 5.98 8.96
N LYS A 34 -3.27 6.38 10.18
CA LYS A 34 -1.91 6.17 10.70
C LYS A 34 -1.68 4.71 11.04
N SER A 35 -0.45 4.23 10.91
CA SER A 35 -0.11 2.82 11.16
C SER A 35 -0.52 2.33 12.56
N ASP A 36 -0.51 3.20 13.57
CA ASP A 36 -0.96 2.84 14.93
C ASP A 36 -2.47 2.54 14.97
N GLU A 37 -3.29 3.39 14.35
CA GLU A 37 -4.74 3.17 14.19
C GLU A 37 -5.03 1.91 13.38
N VAL A 38 -4.18 1.59 12.39
CA VAL A 38 -4.30 0.36 11.60
C VAL A 38 -4.06 -0.87 12.47
N ARG A 39 -3.07 -0.84 13.38
CA ARG A 39 -2.78 -1.96 14.29
C ARG A 39 -3.90 -2.21 15.29
N GLU A 40 -4.62 -1.18 15.71
CA GLU A 40 -5.82 -1.33 16.55
C GLU A 40 -6.96 -2.05 15.80
N LEU A 41 -7.16 -1.71 14.52
CA LEU A 41 -8.21 -2.32 13.68
C LEU A 41 -7.84 -3.73 13.20
N MET A 42 -6.55 -3.98 13.03
CA MET A 42 -5.97 -5.20 12.49
C MET A 42 -4.72 -5.57 13.29
N PRO A 43 -4.85 -6.35 14.38
CA PRO A 43 -3.74 -6.67 15.29
C PRO A 43 -2.54 -7.38 14.65
N ARG A 44 -2.72 -7.94 13.45
CA ARG A 44 -1.66 -8.59 12.65
C ARG A 44 -1.31 -7.81 11.37
N ALA A 45 -1.61 -6.53 11.33
CA ALA A 45 -1.29 -5.64 10.22
C ALA A 45 0.22 -5.60 9.96
N ALA A 46 0.60 -5.70 8.67
CA ALA A 46 1.96 -5.41 8.26
C ALA A 46 2.29 -3.92 8.51
N PRO A 47 3.53 -3.56 8.86
CA PRO A 47 3.87 -2.18 9.18
C PRO A 47 3.71 -1.21 7.99
N GLU A 48 3.82 -1.72 6.75
CA GLU A 48 3.82 -0.93 5.52
C GLU A 48 2.91 -1.58 4.46
N ALA A 49 2.25 -0.76 3.65
CA ALA A 49 1.41 -1.24 2.54
C ALA A 49 2.26 -1.93 1.45
N VAL A 50 3.40 -1.32 1.13
CA VAL A 50 4.44 -1.83 0.24
C VAL A 50 5.77 -1.46 0.90
N HIS A 51 6.64 -2.44 1.12
CA HIS A 51 7.99 -2.20 1.66
C HIS A 51 8.92 -1.70 0.55
N ARG A 52 9.80 -0.74 0.86
CA ARG A 52 10.70 -0.12 -0.13
C ARG A 52 11.60 -1.14 -0.86
N ASP A 53 12.08 -2.16 -0.15
CA ASP A 53 12.96 -3.19 -0.72
C ASP A 53 12.23 -4.08 -1.74
N TYR A 54 10.89 -4.04 -1.74
CA TYR A 54 10.04 -4.74 -2.70
C TYR A 54 9.31 -3.77 -3.63
N PHE A 55 9.85 -2.56 -3.83
CA PHE A 55 9.35 -1.53 -4.73
C PHE A 55 10.43 -1.12 -5.74
N VAL A 56 10.06 -1.03 -7.02
CA VAL A 56 10.93 -0.61 -8.11
C VAL A 56 10.29 0.53 -8.90
N LEU A 57 11.10 1.48 -9.36
CA LEU A 57 10.68 2.62 -10.18
C LEU A 57 10.62 2.24 -11.66
N ASP A 58 9.66 2.84 -12.38
CA ASP A 58 9.43 2.70 -13.83
C ASP A 58 9.89 3.92 -14.66
#